data_AF-A0A7Y4R4S0-F1
#
_entry.id   AF-A0A7Y4R4S0-F1
#
_cell.length_a   1.000
_cell.length_b   1.000
_cell.length_c   1.000
_cell.angle_alpha   90.00
_cell.angle_beta   90.00
_cell.angle_gamma   90.00
#
_symmetry.space_group_name_H-M   'P 1'
#
loop_
_entity.id
_entity.type
_entity.pdbx_description
1 polymer ?
#
loop_
_entity_poly.entity_id
_entity_poly.type
_entity_poly.pdbx_seq_one_letter_code
_entity_poly.pdbx_strand_id
1 'polypeptide(L)'
;MDATARWSKKAKQRAKPFPVTLTEENIVVKKDIKRATGMGNERVSIHKYTITYYYMSHIKNVEAFGKLTGICTGYGGKFKPGNPNLQAHVMSALMNNARQVMSEVHSAKTEYDNATNTRELTFKDIKRLGTRIISALKANGAGKLTIADAQASVRKFNGTKSARKVAEKPNAEGELQTKVRRARGLDFISVAENFAKLVETVSADSSYHVNEMEFSVNNLRSLSSTLIALNDLVNDTTAKLNRARSKRDNLLYGREGNLVDTGMAAKQYVRSALGPKSDEYSEIKQIRFTKPNA
;
A
#
# COMPACT_ATOMS: atom_id res chain seq x y z
N MET A 1 41.98 12.73 25.87
CA MET A 1 40.93 12.26 26.79
C MET A 1 39.56 12.63 26.19
N ASP A 2 39.31 12.25 24.95
CA ASP A 2 38.77 10.96 24.45
C ASP A 2 37.22 10.91 24.49
N ALA A 3 36.59 11.74 23.64
CA ALA A 3 35.14 11.78 23.38
C ALA A 3 34.65 10.61 22.49
N THR A 4 35.58 9.81 21.99
CA THR A 4 35.43 8.59 21.17
C THR A 4 34.90 7.38 21.98
N ALA A 5 34.99 7.39 23.31
CA ALA A 5 34.54 6.28 24.15
C ALA A 5 33.00 6.22 24.34
N ARG A 6 32.26 7.31 24.08
CA ARG A 6 30.81 7.37 24.35
C ARG A 6 29.94 6.90 23.18
N TRP A 7 30.51 6.83 21.98
CA TRP A 7 29.82 6.32 20.78
C TRP A 7 29.93 4.80 20.59
N SER A 8 30.86 4.14 21.30
CA SER A 8 31.11 2.70 21.17
C SER A 8 30.09 1.81 21.92
N LYS A 9 29.39 2.33 22.95
CA LYS A 9 28.40 1.52 23.70
C LYS A 9 26.98 1.53 23.11
N LYS A 10 26.64 2.45 22.20
CA LYS A 10 25.30 2.52 21.57
C LYS A 10 25.17 1.69 20.27
N ALA A 11 26.29 1.23 19.72
CA ALA A 11 26.31 0.40 18.49
C ALA A 11 25.99 -1.10 18.72
N LYS A 12 25.74 -1.54 19.96
CA LYS A 12 25.34 -2.93 20.30
C LYS A 12 23.84 -3.12 20.57
N GLN A 13 23.00 -2.12 20.34
CA GLN A 13 21.54 -2.34 20.28
C GLN A 13 21.18 -2.89 18.89
N ARG A 14 21.21 -4.22 18.77
CA ARG A 14 20.65 -4.97 17.64
C ARG A 14 19.24 -4.44 17.38
N ALA A 15 19.01 -3.86 16.20
CA ALA A 15 17.69 -3.39 15.78
C ALA A 15 16.70 -4.57 15.73
N LYS A 16 15.99 -4.79 16.85
CA LYS A 16 14.86 -5.71 16.93
C LYS A 16 13.74 -5.14 16.02
N PRO A 17 13.29 -5.84 14.97
CA PRO A 17 12.09 -5.54 14.22
C PRO A 17 10.90 -5.51 15.17
N PHE A 18 10.01 -4.58 14.86
CA PHE A 18 8.79 -4.32 15.60
C PHE A 18 7.81 -5.49 15.45
N PRO A 19 7.21 -5.97 16.55
CA PRO A 19 6.18 -7.01 16.47
C PRO A 19 4.88 -6.44 15.89
N VAL A 20 4.23 -7.19 15.00
CA VAL A 20 2.85 -6.92 14.56
C VAL A 20 1.96 -8.02 15.14
N THR A 21 0.90 -7.63 15.86
CA THR A 21 -0.06 -8.55 16.48
C THR A 21 -1.29 -8.70 15.60
N LEU A 22 -1.63 -9.92 15.19
CA LEU A 22 -2.92 -10.25 14.57
C LEU A 22 -3.64 -11.28 15.46
N THR A 23 -4.93 -11.06 15.68
CA THR A 23 -5.83 -11.95 16.42
C THR A 23 -6.68 -12.72 15.43
N GLU A 24 -6.44 -14.01 15.24
CA GLU A 24 -7.20 -14.81 14.27
C GLU A 24 -8.16 -15.83 14.89
N GLU A 25 -9.34 -15.82 14.29
CA GLU A 25 -10.37 -16.84 14.21
C GLU A 25 -9.78 -18.21 13.85
N ASN A 26 -9.65 -19.10 14.84
CA ASN A 26 -9.41 -20.53 14.59
C ASN A 26 -10.15 -21.37 15.65
N ILE A 27 -11.45 -21.10 15.79
CA ILE A 27 -12.36 -21.78 16.72
C ILE A 27 -12.82 -23.14 16.16
N VAL A 28 -12.70 -23.38 14.85
CA VAL A 28 -13.30 -24.55 14.19
C VAL A 28 -12.55 -25.85 14.50
N VAL A 29 -11.22 -25.84 14.59
CA VAL A 29 -10.40 -27.05 14.79
C VAL A 29 -10.60 -27.70 16.18
N LYS A 30 -11.06 -26.94 17.18
CA LYS A 30 -11.18 -27.44 18.57
C LYS A 30 -12.46 -28.21 18.86
N LYS A 31 -13.49 -28.12 18.01
CA LYS A 31 -14.73 -28.90 18.20
C LYS A 31 -14.50 -30.39 17.95
N ASP A 32 -13.65 -30.73 17.00
CA ASP A 32 -13.42 -32.13 16.59
C ASP A 32 -12.56 -32.91 17.60
N ILE A 33 -11.65 -32.24 18.32
CA ILE A 33 -10.83 -32.87 19.37
C ILE A 33 -11.68 -33.20 20.61
N LYS A 34 -12.71 -32.40 20.91
CA LYS A 34 -13.57 -32.59 22.09
C LYS A 34 -14.45 -33.83 22.04
N ARG A 35 -14.73 -34.37 20.84
CA ARG A 35 -15.58 -35.55 20.67
C ARG A 35 -14.84 -36.87 20.88
N ALA A 36 -13.50 -36.85 20.83
CA ALA A 36 -12.68 -38.06 20.80
C ALA A 36 -12.16 -38.53 22.17
N THR A 37 -12.12 -37.67 23.21
CA THR A 37 -11.32 -37.98 24.41
C THR A 37 -12.09 -38.16 25.72
N GLY A 38 -13.42 -37.96 25.79
CA GLY A 38 -14.23 -38.40 26.93
C GLY A 38 -13.72 -38.00 28.34
N MET A 39 -13.00 -36.89 28.48
CA MET A 39 -12.42 -36.44 29.76
C MET A 39 -13.23 -35.30 30.38
N GLY A 40 -13.65 -35.53 31.62
CA GLY A 40 -14.42 -34.61 32.46
C GLY A 40 -13.68 -33.33 32.85
N ASN A 41 -14.45 -32.42 33.45
CA ASN A 41 -14.11 -31.05 33.80
C ASN A 41 -12.82 -30.90 34.64
N GLU A 42 -11.68 -30.81 33.98
CA GLU A 42 -10.50 -30.12 34.51
C GLU A 42 -10.35 -28.76 33.83
N ARG A 43 -10.13 -27.73 34.64
CA ARG A 43 -9.97 -26.34 34.21
C ARG A 43 -8.77 -26.23 33.25
N VAL A 44 -9.03 -26.31 31.95
CA VAL A 44 -8.04 -26.03 30.90
C VAL A 44 -7.72 -24.54 30.95
N SER A 45 -6.66 -24.17 31.67
CA SER A 45 -6.09 -22.83 31.65
C SER A 45 -5.43 -22.61 30.27
N ILE A 46 -6.20 -22.01 29.37
CA ILE A 46 -5.78 -21.72 28.00
C ILE A 46 -4.76 -20.57 28.05
N HIS A 47 -3.49 -20.89 28.28
CA HIS A 47 -2.41 -19.94 28.09
C HIS A 47 -2.41 -19.55 26.61
N LYS A 48 -2.77 -18.30 26.32
CA LYS A 48 -2.64 -17.72 24.98
C LYS A 48 -1.16 -17.72 24.62
N TYR A 49 -0.71 -18.72 23.86
CA TYR A 49 0.60 -18.68 23.25
C TYR A 49 0.56 -17.67 22.11
N THR A 50 1.06 -16.46 22.35
CA THR A 50 1.34 -15.52 21.27
C THR A 50 2.64 -15.97 20.60
N ILE A 51 2.53 -16.60 19.43
CA ILE A 51 3.70 -16.91 18.60
C ILE A 51 4.16 -15.59 17.97
N THR A 52 5.19 -14.98 18.52
CA THR A 52 5.82 -13.79 17.94
C THR A 52 6.72 -14.21 16.79
N TYR A 53 6.24 -14.08 15.56
CA TYR A 53 7.07 -14.28 14.38
C TYR A 53 7.97 -13.06 14.15
N TYR A 54 9.27 -13.30 14.05
CA TYR A 54 10.27 -12.26 13.82
C TYR A 54 10.64 -12.23 12.33
N TYR A 55 9.89 -11.47 11.53
CA TYR A 55 10.23 -11.27 10.12
C TYR A 55 11.31 -10.20 9.98
N MET A 56 12.34 -10.51 9.19
CA MET A 56 13.28 -9.51 8.71
C MET A 56 12.58 -8.68 7.64
N SER A 57 12.81 -7.37 7.69
CA SER A 57 12.38 -6.50 6.60
C SER A 57 13.12 -6.86 5.31
N HIS A 58 12.53 -6.52 4.15
CA HIS A 58 13.16 -6.76 2.84
C HIS A 58 14.61 -6.27 2.79
N ILE A 59 14.85 -5.03 3.27
CA ILE A 59 16.19 -4.46 3.29
C ILE A 59 17.14 -5.23 4.22
N LYS A 60 16.66 -5.77 5.34
CA LYS A 60 17.50 -6.60 6.22
C LYS A 60 17.89 -7.92 5.57
N ASN A 61 17.03 -8.52 4.74
CA ASN A 61 17.39 -9.69 3.94
C ASN A 61 18.46 -9.34 2.88
N VAL A 62 18.32 -8.21 2.18
CA VAL A 62 19.31 -7.73 1.21
C VAL A 62 20.67 -7.49 1.88
N GLU A 63 20.69 -6.83 3.03
CA GLU A 63 21.93 -6.58 3.78
C GLU A 63 22.54 -7.88 4.35
N ALA A 64 21.72 -8.82 4.80
CA ALA A 64 22.19 -10.14 5.22
C ALA A 64 22.83 -10.90 4.05
N PHE A 65 22.27 -10.81 2.86
CA PHE A 65 22.80 -11.43 1.66
C PHE A 65 24.11 -10.79 1.21
N GLY A 66 24.22 -9.45 1.30
CA GLY A 66 25.48 -8.75 1.04
C GLY A 66 26.60 -9.17 1.99
N LYS A 67 26.30 -9.31 3.29
CA LYS A 67 27.26 -9.84 4.27
C LYS A 67 27.71 -11.26 3.92
N LEU A 68 26.76 -12.14 3.61
CA LEU A 68 27.06 -13.52 3.22
C LEU A 68 27.95 -13.55 1.96
N THR A 69 27.61 -12.77 0.94
CA THR A 69 28.37 -12.68 -0.31
C THR A 69 29.80 -12.20 -0.07
N GLY A 70 29.98 -11.16 0.77
CA GLY A 70 31.30 -10.65 1.14
C GLY A 70 32.15 -11.70 1.87
N ILE A 71 31.55 -12.42 2.83
CA ILE A 71 32.23 -13.49 3.56
C ILE A 71 32.61 -14.65 2.63
N CYS A 72 31.68 -15.15 1.81
CA CYS A 72 31.94 -16.22 0.85
C CYS A 72 33.03 -15.84 -0.16
N THR A 73 33.08 -14.57 -0.59
CA THR A 73 34.16 -14.06 -1.46
C THR A 73 35.50 -14.02 -0.72
N GLY A 74 35.49 -13.64 0.56
CA GLY A 74 36.67 -13.63 1.43
C GLY A 74 37.29 -15.01 1.68
N TYR A 75 36.50 -16.09 1.56
CA TYR A 75 37.02 -17.47 1.62
C TYR A 75 37.88 -17.86 0.41
N GLY A 76 37.87 -17.06 -0.66
CA GLY A 76 38.69 -17.27 -1.85
C GLY A 76 38.52 -18.69 -2.41
N GLY A 77 39.64 -19.39 -2.61
CA GLY A 77 39.66 -20.73 -3.20
C GLY A 77 38.94 -21.82 -2.40
N LYS A 78 38.50 -21.56 -1.16
CA LYS A 78 37.70 -22.49 -0.36
C LYS A 78 36.22 -22.47 -0.73
N PHE A 79 35.71 -21.39 -1.32
CA PHE A 79 34.33 -21.27 -1.77
C PHE A 79 34.25 -21.49 -3.28
N LYS A 80 34.02 -22.74 -3.68
CA LYS A 80 33.98 -23.19 -5.09
C LYS A 80 32.71 -24.01 -5.37
N PRO A 81 31.52 -23.40 -5.34
CA PRO A 81 30.29 -24.13 -5.58
C PRO A 81 30.18 -24.57 -7.04
N GLY A 82 29.74 -25.81 -7.26
CA GLY A 82 29.40 -26.31 -8.61
C GLY A 82 28.07 -25.77 -9.14
N ASN A 83 27.19 -25.28 -8.26
CA ASN A 83 25.93 -24.65 -8.67
C ASN A 83 26.20 -23.24 -9.22
N PRO A 84 25.83 -22.94 -10.48
CA PRO A 84 26.07 -21.64 -11.09
C PRO A 84 25.43 -20.48 -10.32
N ASN A 85 24.28 -20.69 -9.68
CA ASN A 85 23.60 -19.65 -8.89
C ASN A 85 24.36 -19.23 -7.62
N LEU A 86 25.29 -20.06 -7.14
CA LEU A 86 26.08 -19.80 -5.94
C LEU A 86 27.46 -19.22 -6.26
N GLN A 87 27.81 -19.05 -7.54
CA GLN A 87 29.09 -18.45 -7.92
C GLN A 87 29.15 -16.99 -7.42
N ALA A 88 30.31 -16.57 -6.89
CA ALA A 88 30.46 -15.28 -6.20
C ALA A 88 30.05 -14.08 -7.07
N HIS A 89 30.33 -14.12 -8.37
CA HIS A 89 29.91 -13.07 -9.30
C HIS A 89 28.39 -13.04 -9.50
N VAL A 90 27.72 -14.20 -9.56
CA VAL A 90 26.26 -14.31 -9.67
C VAL A 90 25.58 -13.81 -8.40
N MET A 91 26.10 -14.20 -7.22
CA MET A 91 25.62 -13.67 -5.94
C MET A 91 25.79 -12.15 -5.86
N SER A 92 26.93 -11.61 -6.29
CA SER A 92 27.17 -10.17 -6.32
C SER A 92 26.19 -9.44 -7.26
N ALA A 93 25.91 -10.01 -8.44
CA ALA A 93 24.91 -9.48 -9.36
C ALA A 93 23.50 -9.51 -8.75
N LEU A 94 23.13 -10.60 -8.08
CA LEU A 94 21.84 -10.73 -7.39
C LEU A 94 21.69 -9.69 -6.27
N MET A 95 22.74 -9.43 -5.50
CA MET A 95 22.77 -8.38 -4.48
C MET A 95 22.54 -6.99 -5.10
N ASN A 96 23.22 -6.67 -6.19
CA ASN A 96 23.08 -5.37 -6.87
C ASN A 96 21.66 -5.20 -7.42
N ASN A 97 21.12 -6.23 -8.08
CA ASN A 97 19.73 -6.24 -8.55
C ASN A 97 18.74 -6.05 -7.38
N ALA A 98 19.01 -6.67 -6.22
CA ALA A 98 18.19 -6.53 -5.03
C ALA A 98 18.19 -5.11 -4.46
N ARG A 99 19.34 -4.44 -4.45
CA ARG A 99 19.44 -3.01 -4.08
C ARG A 99 18.70 -2.11 -5.07
N GLN A 100 18.82 -2.40 -6.36
CA GLN A 100 18.11 -1.66 -7.40
C GLN A 100 16.59 -1.76 -7.24
N VAL A 101 16.02 -2.97 -7.11
CA VAL A 101 14.55 -3.10 -6.95
C VAL A 101 14.05 -2.46 -5.67
N MET A 102 14.86 -2.40 -4.60
CA MET A 102 14.51 -1.66 -3.39
C MET A 102 14.44 -0.15 -3.67
N SER A 103 15.40 0.40 -4.40
CA SER A 103 15.38 1.81 -4.83
C SER A 103 14.19 2.11 -5.74
N GLU A 104 13.87 1.22 -6.68
CA GLU A 104 12.69 1.33 -7.56
C GLU A 104 11.38 1.39 -6.75
N VAL A 105 11.24 0.55 -5.72
CA VAL A 105 10.07 0.58 -4.83
C VAL A 105 9.99 1.90 -4.05
N HIS A 106 11.12 2.41 -3.55
CA HIS A 106 11.14 3.69 -2.84
C HIS A 106 10.75 4.85 -3.75
N SER A 107 11.33 4.92 -4.95
CA SER A 107 10.99 5.94 -5.95
C SER A 107 9.51 5.87 -6.34
N ALA A 108 8.99 4.69 -6.66
CA ALA A 108 7.58 4.51 -7.02
C ALA A 108 6.63 4.85 -5.86
N LYS A 109 7.04 4.60 -4.61
CA LYS A 109 6.24 4.98 -3.43
C LYS A 109 6.18 6.49 -3.26
N THR A 110 7.31 7.18 -3.41
CA THR A 110 7.36 8.65 -3.34
C THR A 110 6.51 9.28 -4.44
N GLU A 111 6.56 8.76 -5.66
CA GLU A 111 5.71 9.24 -6.76
C GLU A 111 4.21 9.05 -6.47
N TYR A 112 3.83 7.87 -5.97
CA TYR A 112 2.46 7.61 -5.53
C TYR A 112 2.02 8.59 -4.43
N ASP A 113 2.86 8.81 -3.42
CA ASP A 113 2.54 9.72 -2.31
C ASP A 113 2.33 11.15 -2.79
N ASN A 114 3.22 11.63 -3.66
CA ASN A 114 3.09 12.96 -4.26
C ASN A 114 1.81 13.07 -5.10
N ALA A 115 1.50 12.07 -5.92
CA ALA A 115 0.26 12.05 -6.71
C ALA A 115 -0.99 12.10 -5.82
N THR A 116 -1.02 11.31 -4.74
CA THR A 116 -2.14 11.33 -3.80
C THR A 116 -2.25 12.65 -3.05
N ASN A 117 -1.12 13.23 -2.61
CA ASN A 117 -1.10 14.51 -1.92
C ASN A 117 -1.61 15.64 -2.80
N THR A 118 -1.10 15.73 -4.04
CA THR A 118 -1.55 16.75 -5.01
C THR A 118 -3.03 16.61 -5.29
N ARG A 119 -3.53 15.38 -5.51
CA ARG A 119 -4.96 15.16 -5.73
C ARG A 119 -5.80 15.59 -4.52
N GLU A 120 -5.42 15.22 -3.31
CA GLU A 120 -6.17 15.61 -2.11
C GLU A 120 -6.22 17.13 -1.92
N LEU A 121 -5.11 17.82 -2.16
CA LEU A 121 -5.03 19.28 -2.07
C LEU A 121 -5.92 19.95 -3.11
N THR A 122 -5.86 19.53 -4.39
CA THR A 122 -6.68 20.13 -5.46
C THR A 122 -8.18 19.90 -5.24
N PHE A 123 -8.58 18.74 -4.73
CA PHE A 123 -10.00 18.43 -4.51
C PHE A 123 -10.61 19.11 -3.28
N LYS A 124 -9.78 19.61 -2.34
CA LYS A 124 -10.23 20.21 -1.07
C LYS A 124 -11.22 21.37 -1.28
N ASP A 125 -10.99 22.19 -2.30
CA ASP A 125 -11.75 23.41 -2.54
C ASP A 125 -12.98 23.24 -3.45
N ILE A 126 -13.14 22.08 -4.10
CA ILE A 126 -14.19 21.86 -5.12
C ILE A 126 -15.60 22.06 -4.56
N LYS A 127 -15.87 21.64 -3.33
CA LYS A 127 -17.19 21.81 -2.69
C LYS A 127 -17.57 23.28 -2.49
N ARG A 128 -16.59 24.08 -2.07
CA ARG A 128 -16.76 25.52 -1.86
C ARG A 128 -16.94 26.22 -3.21
N LEU A 129 -16.11 25.88 -4.19
CA LEU A 129 -16.18 26.42 -5.54
C LEU A 129 -17.53 26.12 -6.19
N GLY A 130 -18.01 24.88 -6.13
CA GLY A 130 -19.31 24.49 -6.67
C GLY A 130 -20.47 25.32 -6.13
N THR A 131 -20.48 25.60 -4.82
CA THR A 131 -21.51 26.45 -4.20
C THR A 131 -21.42 27.90 -4.69
N ARG A 132 -20.20 28.43 -4.86
CA ARG A 132 -19.98 29.80 -5.40
C ARG A 132 -20.41 29.91 -6.87
N ILE A 133 -20.19 28.87 -7.68
CA ILE A 133 -20.67 28.81 -9.07
C ILE A 133 -22.20 28.94 -9.15
N ILE A 134 -22.94 28.28 -8.24
CA ILE A 134 -24.41 28.44 -8.17
C ILE A 134 -24.80 29.89 -7.86
N SER A 135 -24.10 30.55 -6.95
CA SER A 135 -24.34 31.96 -6.64
C SER A 135 -24.04 32.86 -7.84
N ALA A 136 -22.96 32.59 -8.57
CA ALA A 136 -22.62 33.32 -9.79
C ALA A 136 -23.69 33.14 -10.88
N LEU A 137 -24.21 31.92 -11.10
CA LEU A 137 -25.32 31.67 -12.02
C LEU A 137 -26.57 32.49 -11.65
N LYS A 138 -26.94 32.50 -10.36
CA LYS A 138 -28.09 33.29 -9.87
C LYS A 138 -27.90 34.80 -10.08
N ALA A 139 -26.71 35.31 -9.77
CA ALA A 139 -26.40 36.74 -9.93
C ALA A 139 -26.47 37.18 -11.39
N ASN A 140 -26.15 36.28 -12.31
CA ASN A 140 -26.20 36.48 -13.76
C ASN A 140 -27.60 36.29 -14.39
N GLY A 141 -28.62 36.01 -13.58
CA GLY A 141 -29.99 35.89 -14.08
C GLY A 141 -30.30 34.56 -14.78
N ALA A 142 -29.52 33.50 -14.51
CA ALA A 142 -29.78 32.16 -15.04
C ALA A 142 -31.21 31.68 -14.77
N GLY A 143 -31.77 30.92 -15.71
CA GLY A 143 -33.11 30.34 -15.58
C GLY A 143 -33.26 29.42 -14.37
N LYS A 144 -34.47 29.36 -13.79
CA LYS A 144 -34.75 28.53 -12.59
C LYS A 144 -34.44 27.04 -12.80
N LEU A 145 -34.67 26.51 -14.01
CA LEU A 145 -34.38 25.12 -14.37
C LEU A 145 -32.87 24.88 -14.43
N THR A 146 -32.11 25.75 -15.13
CA THR A 146 -30.65 25.70 -15.20
C THR A 146 -30.01 25.74 -13.81
N ILE A 147 -30.50 26.61 -12.93
CA ILE A 147 -30.04 26.68 -11.53
C ILE A 147 -30.33 25.36 -10.79
N ALA A 148 -31.49 24.75 -11.00
CA ALA A 148 -31.87 23.50 -10.36
C ALA A 148 -30.98 22.32 -10.81
N ASP A 149 -30.64 22.27 -12.10
CA ASP A 149 -29.74 21.28 -12.69
C ASP A 149 -28.30 21.44 -12.15
N ALA A 150 -27.79 22.67 -12.16
CA ALA A 150 -26.49 22.99 -11.57
C ALA A 150 -26.43 22.61 -10.08
N GLN A 151 -27.48 22.91 -9.31
CA GLN A 151 -27.60 22.51 -7.91
C GLN A 151 -27.64 20.98 -7.74
N ALA A 152 -28.25 20.25 -8.68
CA ALA A 152 -28.26 18.79 -8.64
C ALA A 152 -26.85 18.22 -8.77
N SER A 153 -26.03 18.76 -9.67
CA SER A 153 -24.61 18.40 -9.81
C SER A 153 -23.82 18.71 -8.53
N VAL A 154 -23.98 19.90 -7.95
CA VAL A 154 -23.32 20.30 -6.70
C VAL A 154 -23.70 19.41 -5.51
N ARG A 155 -24.98 19.05 -5.38
CA ARG A 155 -25.45 18.14 -4.32
C ARG A 155 -24.75 16.79 -4.36
N LYS A 156 -24.49 16.25 -5.56
CA LYS A 156 -23.84 14.93 -5.73
C LYS A 156 -22.42 14.92 -5.17
N PHE A 157 -21.58 15.89 -5.51
CA PHE A 157 -20.20 15.92 -4.99
C PHE A 157 -20.08 16.53 -3.57
N ASN A 158 -21.10 17.27 -3.10
CA ASN A 158 -21.17 17.69 -1.69
C ASN A 158 -21.66 16.58 -0.77
N GLY A 159 -22.35 15.56 -1.30
CA GLY A 159 -22.95 14.48 -0.51
C GLY A 159 -24.22 14.90 0.22
N THR A 160 -24.83 16.02 -0.17
CA THR A 160 -26.05 16.54 0.43
C THR A 160 -27.25 15.91 -0.26
N LYS A 161 -28.17 15.35 0.53
CA LYS A 161 -29.41 14.77 0.01
C LYS A 161 -30.42 15.88 -0.28
N SER A 162 -31.23 15.70 -1.32
CA SER A 162 -32.45 16.49 -1.48
C SER A 162 -33.37 16.25 -0.27
N ALA A 163 -33.94 17.29 0.32
CA ALA A 163 -34.76 17.22 1.52
C ALA A 163 -36.05 16.38 1.34
N ARG A 164 -36.40 16.00 0.10
CA ARG A 164 -37.52 15.11 -0.19
C ARG A 164 -37.19 13.67 0.19
N LYS A 165 -37.30 13.35 1.48
CA LYS A 165 -37.66 11.99 1.89
C LYS A 165 -39.13 11.81 1.50
N VAL A 166 -39.39 11.11 0.41
CA VAL A 166 -40.67 10.38 0.33
C VAL A 166 -40.59 9.39 1.49
N ALA A 167 -41.40 9.59 2.53
CA ALA A 167 -41.59 8.56 3.52
C ALA A 167 -42.01 7.30 2.77
N GLU A 168 -41.21 6.24 2.83
CA GLU A 168 -41.68 4.93 2.44
C GLU A 168 -42.94 4.68 3.25
N LYS A 169 -44.11 4.64 2.59
CA LYS A 169 -45.29 4.09 3.22
C LYS A 169 -44.94 2.66 3.62
N PRO A 170 -45.24 2.20 4.85
CA PRO A 170 -45.00 0.82 5.20
C PRO A 170 -45.82 -0.03 4.23
N ASN A 171 -45.14 -0.89 3.46
CA ASN A 171 -45.86 -1.93 2.74
C ASN A 171 -46.45 -2.84 3.83
N ALA A 172 -47.76 -3.06 3.77
CA ALA A 172 -48.36 -4.14 4.52
C ALA A 172 -47.74 -5.46 4.03
N GLU A 173 -47.60 -6.42 4.94
CA GLU A 173 -46.91 -7.72 4.78
C GLU A 173 -45.39 -7.69 4.99
N GLY A 174 -44.96 -8.47 5.98
CA GLY A 174 -43.65 -8.42 6.63
C GLY A 174 -42.52 -9.06 5.84
N GLU A 175 -42.22 -8.51 4.67
CA GLU A 175 -40.98 -8.82 3.96
C GLU A 175 -39.82 -7.97 4.52
N LEU A 176 -38.74 -8.65 4.90
CA LEU A 176 -37.48 -8.01 5.30
C LEU A 176 -36.99 -7.12 4.14
N GLN A 177 -37.15 -5.80 4.27
CA GLN A 177 -36.57 -4.86 3.34
C GLN A 177 -35.07 -5.14 3.21
N THR A 178 -34.65 -5.65 2.04
CA THR A 178 -33.24 -5.75 1.70
C THR A 178 -32.65 -4.35 1.71
N LYS A 179 -31.80 -4.05 2.70
CA LYS A 179 -31.09 -2.77 2.78
C LYS A 179 -30.17 -2.64 1.57
N VAL A 180 -30.63 -1.95 0.52
CA VAL A 180 -29.81 -1.64 -0.64
C VAL A 180 -28.74 -0.65 -0.21
N ARG A 181 -27.49 -1.12 -0.09
CA ARG A 181 -26.33 -0.26 0.16
C ARG A 181 -26.05 0.57 -1.10
N ARG A 182 -26.52 1.81 -1.14
CA ARG A 182 -26.21 2.74 -2.23
C ARG A 182 -24.86 3.42 -1.99
N ALA A 183 -23.96 3.36 -2.96
CA ALA A 183 -22.73 4.15 -2.95
C ALA A 183 -23.08 5.64 -2.86
N ARG A 184 -22.32 6.40 -2.05
CA ARG A 184 -22.59 7.84 -1.85
C ARG A 184 -22.12 8.71 -3.02
N GLY A 185 -21.31 8.18 -3.95
CA GLY A 185 -20.75 8.91 -5.09
C GLY A 185 -19.81 10.04 -4.68
N LEU A 186 -19.07 9.84 -3.57
CA LEU A 186 -18.17 10.84 -2.97
C LEU A 186 -16.68 10.53 -3.21
N ASP A 187 -16.38 9.48 -3.95
CA ASP A 187 -15.05 9.20 -4.45
C ASP A 187 -14.59 10.29 -5.43
N PHE A 188 -13.27 10.45 -5.56
CA PHE A 188 -12.65 11.49 -6.37
C PHE A 188 -13.07 11.44 -7.85
N ILE A 189 -13.36 10.24 -8.38
CA ILE A 189 -13.84 10.07 -9.76
C ILE A 189 -15.26 10.64 -9.88
N SER A 190 -16.17 10.21 -9.02
CA SER A 190 -17.55 10.72 -8.98
C SER A 190 -17.59 12.24 -8.76
N VAL A 191 -16.71 12.79 -7.91
CA VAL A 191 -16.62 14.24 -7.69
C VAL A 191 -16.19 14.96 -8.97
N ALA A 192 -15.15 14.47 -9.65
CA ALA A 192 -14.65 15.06 -10.90
C ALA A 192 -15.72 15.02 -12.01
N GLU A 193 -16.41 13.90 -12.18
CA GLU A 193 -17.49 13.79 -13.18
C GLU A 193 -18.66 14.73 -12.91
N ASN A 194 -19.10 14.83 -11.65
CA ASN A 194 -20.21 15.73 -11.31
C ASN A 194 -19.79 17.20 -11.39
N PHE A 195 -18.52 17.51 -11.15
CA PHE A 195 -17.97 18.85 -11.41
C PHE A 195 -17.94 19.14 -12.92
N ALA A 196 -17.47 18.22 -13.75
CA ALA A 196 -17.51 18.37 -15.22
C ALA A 196 -18.93 18.65 -15.73
N LYS A 197 -19.94 17.93 -15.22
CA LYS A 197 -21.36 18.16 -15.54
C LYS A 197 -21.83 19.57 -15.14
N LEU A 198 -21.37 20.08 -14.01
CA LEU A 198 -21.64 21.47 -13.60
C LEU A 198 -21.01 22.46 -14.59
N VAL A 199 -19.76 22.24 -15.00
CA VAL A 199 -19.06 23.09 -15.97
C VAL A 199 -19.79 23.12 -17.31
N GLU A 200 -20.26 21.97 -17.81
CA GLU A 200 -21.06 21.92 -19.04
C GLU A 200 -22.36 22.71 -18.92
N THR A 201 -23.08 22.55 -17.79
CA THR A 201 -24.31 23.31 -17.52
C THR A 201 -24.06 24.81 -17.54
N VAL A 202 -22.99 25.27 -16.90
CA VAL A 202 -22.58 26.68 -16.85
C VAL A 202 -22.19 27.17 -18.25
N SER A 203 -21.46 26.37 -19.02
CA SER A 203 -20.99 26.76 -20.35
C SER A 203 -22.08 26.86 -21.41
N ALA A 204 -23.19 26.14 -21.21
CA ALA A 204 -24.35 26.17 -22.09
C ALA A 204 -25.30 27.35 -21.80
N ASP A 205 -25.18 28.00 -20.64
CA ASP A 205 -26.03 29.12 -20.26
C ASP A 205 -25.48 30.44 -20.83
N SER A 206 -26.21 31.02 -21.78
CA SER A 206 -25.83 32.28 -22.41
C SER A 206 -25.84 33.48 -21.46
N SER A 207 -26.53 33.39 -20.32
CA SER A 207 -26.59 34.48 -19.33
C SER A 207 -25.35 34.53 -18.43
N TYR A 208 -24.51 33.49 -18.44
CA TYR A 208 -23.37 33.38 -17.54
C TYR A 208 -22.20 34.29 -17.97
N HIS A 209 -22.18 35.51 -17.43
CA HIS A 209 -21.14 36.51 -17.69
C HIS A 209 -20.38 36.83 -16.40
N VAL A 210 -19.18 36.28 -16.24
CA VAL A 210 -18.38 36.46 -15.02
C VAL A 210 -17.06 37.14 -15.35
N ASN A 211 -16.71 38.18 -14.57
CA ASN A 211 -15.49 38.95 -14.76
C ASN A 211 -14.31 38.37 -13.98
N GLU A 212 -14.60 37.66 -12.88
CA GLU A 212 -13.58 37.02 -12.06
C GLU A 212 -13.00 35.80 -12.78
N MET A 213 -11.67 35.78 -12.92
CA MET A 213 -10.97 34.71 -13.63
C MET A 213 -11.29 33.31 -13.09
N GLU A 214 -11.40 33.13 -11.77
CA GLU A 214 -11.68 31.85 -11.12
C GLU A 214 -12.96 31.17 -11.64
N PHE A 215 -13.96 31.96 -12.04
CA PHE A 215 -15.27 31.49 -12.49
C PHE A 215 -15.42 31.47 -14.01
N SER A 216 -14.42 31.96 -14.76
CA SER A 216 -14.47 31.91 -16.22
C SER A 216 -14.62 30.45 -16.69
N VAL A 217 -15.45 30.24 -17.72
CA VAL A 217 -15.71 28.89 -18.28
C VAL A 217 -14.41 28.19 -18.68
N ASN A 218 -13.43 28.94 -19.22
CA ASN A 218 -12.12 28.40 -19.58
C ASN A 218 -11.35 27.85 -18.37
N ASN A 219 -11.33 28.59 -17.25
CA ASN A 219 -10.64 28.11 -16.04
C ASN A 219 -11.38 26.94 -15.38
N LEU A 220 -12.72 26.95 -15.40
CA LEU A 220 -13.52 25.84 -14.89
C LEU A 220 -13.30 24.56 -15.71
N ARG A 221 -13.21 24.65 -17.04
CA ARG A 221 -12.87 23.52 -17.92
C ARG A 221 -11.44 23.01 -17.66
N SER A 222 -10.46 23.92 -17.57
CA SER A 222 -9.08 23.56 -17.23
C SER A 222 -8.98 22.85 -15.88
N LEU A 223 -9.71 23.33 -14.87
CA LEU A 223 -9.79 22.67 -13.56
C LEU A 223 -10.43 21.29 -13.67
N SER A 224 -11.53 21.15 -14.40
CA SER A 224 -12.19 19.85 -14.63
C SER A 224 -11.23 18.84 -15.27
N SER A 225 -10.51 19.22 -16.32
CA SER A 225 -9.49 18.38 -16.96
C SER A 225 -8.36 18.02 -15.99
N THR A 226 -7.93 18.97 -15.14
CA THR A 226 -6.93 18.72 -14.10
C THR A 226 -7.39 17.68 -13.09
N LEU A 227 -8.65 17.74 -12.63
CA LEU A 227 -9.19 16.76 -11.67
C LEU A 227 -9.20 15.34 -12.24
N ILE A 228 -9.55 15.19 -13.53
CA ILE A 228 -9.53 13.91 -14.23
C ILE A 228 -8.09 13.39 -14.34
N ALA A 229 -7.18 14.23 -14.84
CA ALA A 229 -5.76 13.87 -14.99
C ALA A 229 -5.09 13.46 -13.66
N LEU A 230 -5.46 14.10 -12.55
CA LEU A 230 -4.95 13.73 -11.21
C LEU A 230 -5.48 12.37 -10.73
N ASN A 231 -6.69 11.98 -11.11
CA ASN A 231 -7.19 10.63 -10.85
C ASN A 231 -6.40 9.59 -11.65
N ASP A 232 -6.17 9.85 -12.93
CA ASP A 232 -5.38 8.97 -13.81
C ASP A 232 -3.94 8.83 -13.31
N LEU A 233 -3.31 9.93 -12.90
CA LEU A 233 -1.98 9.92 -12.32
C LEU A 233 -1.88 9.04 -11.06
N VAL A 234 -2.90 9.07 -10.19
CA VAL A 234 -2.94 8.17 -9.01
C VAL A 234 -3.10 6.72 -9.44
N ASN A 235 -3.91 6.42 -10.45
CA ASN A 235 -4.05 5.06 -10.99
C ASN A 235 -2.72 4.54 -11.56
N ASP A 236 -2.04 5.36 -12.35
CA ASP A 236 -0.76 5.03 -12.99
C ASP A 236 0.36 4.80 -11.97
N THR A 237 0.48 5.69 -10.99
CA THR A 237 1.47 5.56 -9.91
C THR A 237 1.16 4.37 -8.99
N THR A 238 -0.12 4.05 -8.76
CA THR A 238 -0.54 2.82 -8.06
C THR A 238 -0.08 1.57 -8.82
N ALA A 239 -0.33 1.52 -10.13
CA ALA A 239 0.10 0.41 -10.97
C ALA A 239 1.64 0.28 -11.00
N LYS A 240 2.36 1.40 -11.09
CA LYS A 240 3.83 1.44 -11.02
C LYS A 240 4.35 0.90 -9.69
N LEU A 241 3.79 1.35 -8.56
CA LEU A 241 4.17 0.88 -7.22
C LEU A 241 3.91 -0.63 -7.06
N ASN A 242 2.76 -1.12 -7.54
CA ASN A 242 2.43 -2.55 -7.48
C ASN A 242 3.40 -3.38 -8.31
N ARG A 243 3.71 -2.97 -9.56
CA ARG A 243 4.71 -3.64 -10.39
C ARG A 243 6.09 -3.67 -9.72
N ALA A 244 6.52 -2.58 -9.11
CA ALA A 244 7.79 -2.51 -8.39
C ALA A 244 7.82 -3.48 -7.18
N ARG A 245 6.73 -3.54 -6.41
CA ARG A 245 6.58 -4.49 -5.29
C ARG A 245 6.60 -5.95 -5.76
N SER A 246 5.86 -6.28 -6.82
CA SER A 246 5.87 -7.62 -7.41
C SER A 246 7.26 -8.01 -7.92
N LYS A 247 7.97 -7.10 -8.59
CA LYS A 247 9.36 -7.33 -9.05
C LYS A 247 10.29 -7.61 -7.86
N ARG A 248 10.18 -6.82 -6.78
CA ARG A 248 10.92 -7.05 -5.53
C ARG A 248 10.58 -8.41 -4.93
N ASP A 249 9.31 -8.74 -4.77
CA ASP A 249 8.89 -9.97 -4.09
C ASP A 249 9.27 -11.22 -4.89
N ASN A 250 9.16 -11.17 -6.22
CA ASN A 250 9.67 -12.20 -7.10
C ASN A 250 11.18 -12.38 -6.95
N LEU A 251 11.96 -11.29 -7.00
CA LEU A 251 13.42 -11.35 -6.87
C LEU A 251 13.88 -11.88 -5.51
N LEU A 252 13.23 -11.45 -4.43
CA LEU A 252 13.64 -11.78 -3.07
C LEU A 252 13.15 -13.15 -2.61
N TYR A 253 11.97 -13.60 -3.07
CA TYR A 253 11.29 -14.75 -2.46
C TYR A 253 10.64 -15.72 -3.45
N GLY A 254 10.17 -15.25 -4.60
CA GLY A 254 9.24 -16.00 -5.45
C GLY A 254 9.87 -16.80 -6.59
N ARG A 255 10.91 -16.28 -7.23
CA ARG A 255 11.51 -16.92 -8.42
C ARG A 255 12.52 -18.00 -8.05
N GLU A 256 12.85 -18.89 -8.99
CA GLU A 256 14.01 -19.78 -8.84
C GLU A 256 15.30 -18.95 -8.73
N GLY A 257 16.19 -19.32 -7.81
CA GLY A 257 17.38 -18.51 -7.53
C GLY A 257 17.05 -17.13 -6.94
N ASN A 258 15.94 -17.03 -6.19
CA ASN A 258 15.65 -15.83 -5.40
C ASN A 258 16.70 -15.61 -4.31
N LEU A 259 16.76 -14.38 -3.79
CA LEU A 259 17.78 -13.97 -2.83
C LEU A 259 17.80 -14.81 -1.55
N VAL A 260 16.63 -15.12 -0.99
CA VAL A 260 16.54 -15.89 0.26
C VAL A 260 16.99 -17.33 0.07
N ASP A 261 16.51 -18.00 -0.98
CA ASP A 261 16.86 -19.40 -1.24
C ASP A 261 18.32 -19.55 -1.65
N THR A 262 18.85 -18.62 -2.45
CA THR A 262 20.27 -18.55 -2.79
C THR A 262 21.14 -18.36 -1.55
N GLY A 263 20.72 -17.48 -0.63
CA GLY A 263 21.42 -17.27 0.63
C GLY A 263 21.43 -18.50 1.53
N MET A 264 20.31 -19.23 1.60
CA MET A 264 20.23 -20.49 2.34
C MET A 264 21.09 -21.59 1.70
N ALA A 265 21.05 -21.71 0.38
CA ALA A 265 21.84 -22.69 -0.37
C ALA A 265 23.35 -22.44 -0.27
N ALA A 266 23.80 -21.17 -0.31
CA ALA A 266 25.20 -20.82 -0.08
C ALA A 266 25.67 -21.25 1.32
N LYS A 267 24.84 -21.06 2.35
CA LYS A 267 25.15 -21.54 3.72
C LYS A 267 25.24 -23.07 3.79
N GLN A 268 24.35 -23.78 3.10
CA GLN A 268 24.37 -25.23 3.04
C GLN A 268 25.62 -25.74 2.33
N TYR A 269 26.02 -25.10 1.23
CA TYR A 269 27.26 -25.42 0.53
C TYR A 269 28.48 -25.28 1.43
N VAL A 270 28.62 -24.17 2.15
CA VAL A 270 29.74 -23.99 3.09
C VAL A 270 29.71 -25.06 4.19
N ARG A 271 28.52 -25.39 4.72
CA ARG A 271 28.36 -26.47 5.70
C ARG A 271 28.82 -27.82 5.18
N SER A 272 28.50 -28.16 3.93
CA SER A 272 28.84 -29.45 3.33
C SER A 272 30.29 -29.53 2.89
N ALA A 273 30.83 -28.46 2.29
CA ALA A 273 32.17 -28.44 1.71
C ALA A 273 33.26 -28.23 2.76
N LEU A 274 33.04 -27.36 3.75
CA LEU A 274 34.04 -27.02 4.79
C LEU A 274 33.76 -27.69 6.14
N GLY A 275 32.56 -28.23 6.31
CA GLY A 275 32.16 -28.99 7.48
C GLY A 275 31.38 -28.17 8.52
N PRO A 276 30.48 -28.80 9.30
CA PRO A 276 29.58 -28.11 10.22
C PRO A 276 30.25 -27.55 11.49
N LYS A 277 31.52 -27.91 11.75
CA LYS A 277 32.32 -27.45 12.89
C LYS A 277 33.44 -26.47 12.48
N SER A 278 33.52 -26.09 11.21
CA SER A 278 34.56 -25.17 10.73
C SER A 278 34.31 -23.73 11.18
N ASP A 279 35.39 -22.95 11.27
CA ASP A 279 35.31 -21.52 11.59
C ASP A 279 34.53 -20.77 10.50
N GLU A 280 34.72 -21.15 9.23
CA GLU A 280 34.00 -20.57 8.10
C GLU A 280 32.48 -20.78 8.22
N TYR A 281 32.04 -22.00 8.57
CA TYR A 281 30.62 -22.22 8.76
C TYR A 281 30.08 -21.48 9.99
N SER A 282 30.87 -21.38 11.07
CA SER A 282 30.49 -20.67 12.29
C SER A 282 30.17 -19.19 12.03
N GLU A 283 30.98 -18.54 11.18
CA GLU A 283 30.84 -17.12 10.82
C GLU A 283 29.50 -16.84 10.10
N ILE A 284 29.15 -17.66 9.12
CA ILE A 284 27.91 -17.45 8.33
C ILE A 284 26.66 -18.04 8.99
N LYS A 285 26.80 -19.00 9.93
CA LYS A 285 25.66 -19.71 10.54
C LYS A 285 24.65 -18.76 11.16
N GLN A 286 25.11 -17.65 11.73
CA GLN A 286 24.28 -16.65 12.42
C GLN A 286 23.52 -15.71 11.46
N ILE A 287 23.88 -15.66 10.18
CA ILE A 287 23.18 -14.86 9.18
C ILE A 287 21.81 -15.50 8.91
N ARG A 288 20.73 -14.73 9.10
CA ARG A 288 19.36 -15.23 8.93
C ARG A 288 18.74 -14.63 7.68
N PHE A 289 17.84 -15.41 7.10
CA PHE A 289 16.94 -14.99 6.03
C PHE A 289 15.53 -15.40 6.45
N THR A 290 14.54 -14.56 6.17
CA THR A 290 13.13 -14.87 6.43
C THR A 290 12.29 -14.49 5.22
N LYS A 291 11.36 -15.35 4.83
CA LYS A 291 10.31 -15.01 3.85
C LYS A 291 9.12 -14.38 4.58
N PRO A 292 8.42 -13.39 4.00
CA PRO A 292 7.11 -12.97 4.48
C PRO A 292 6.14 -14.17 4.44
N ASN A 293 5.16 -14.22 5.34
CA ASN A 293 4.07 -15.19 5.19
C ASN A 293 3.28 -14.87 3.90
N ALA A 294 2.87 -15.93 3.21
CA ALA A 294 1.91 -15.87 2.12
C ALA A 294 0.52 -15.53 2.66
#